data_AF-A0A2M7GFR2-F1
#
_entry.id   AF-A0A2M7GFR2-F1
#
_cell.length_a   1.000
_cell.length_b   1.000
_cell.length_c   1.000
_cell.angle_alpha   90.00
_cell.angle_beta   90.00
_cell.angle_gamma   90.00
#
_symmetry.space_group_name_H-M   'P 1'
#
loop_
_entity.id
_entity.type
_entity.pdbx_description
1 polymer ?
#
loop_
_entity_poly.entity_id
_entity_poly.type
_entity_poly.pdbx_seq_one_letter_code
_entity_poly.pdbx_strand_id
1 'polypeptide(L)'
;MSDNSAGDAQAASQAFVKHLEDSGFFNQIKDLEGNLTKIAEELQSFGHATQARMEEAENLAAHILAIESIVAVLLKASGVTLDDVRAEVKDRTAAISGVEEGSPSVHAIAEDIVKRGQS
;
A
#
# COMPACT_ATOMS: atom_id res chain seq x y z
N MET A 1 1.69 -57.35 -40.34
CA MET A 1 1.23 -57.36 -38.94
C MET A 1 1.47 -56.00 -38.29
N SER A 2 0.91 -54.91 -38.84
CA SER A 2 1.15 -53.53 -38.36
C SER A 2 -0.12 -52.74 -38.06
N ASP A 3 -1.31 -53.31 -38.30
CA ASP A 3 -2.59 -52.64 -38.02
C ASP A 3 -3.04 -52.76 -36.55
N ASN A 4 -2.55 -53.76 -35.83
CA ASN A 4 -3.03 -54.04 -34.46
C ASN A 4 -2.45 -53.06 -33.42
N SER A 5 -1.21 -52.60 -33.60
CA SER A 5 -0.52 -51.71 -32.66
C SER A 5 -1.12 -50.30 -32.61
N ALA A 6 -1.71 -49.83 -33.71
CA ALA A 6 -2.36 -48.53 -33.78
C ALA A 6 -3.71 -48.53 -33.03
N GLY A 7 -4.49 -49.60 -33.16
CA GLY A 7 -5.74 -49.78 -32.42
C GLY A 7 -5.53 -49.94 -30.92
N ASP A 8 -4.50 -50.67 -30.50
CA ASP A 8 -4.18 -50.89 -29.09
C ASP A 8 -3.72 -49.59 -28.39
N ALA A 9 -2.94 -48.75 -29.07
CA ALA A 9 -2.51 -47.45 -28.55
C ALA A 9 -3.70 -46.47 -28.39
N GLN A 10 -4.65 -46.49 -29.31
CA GLN A 10 -5.82 -45.63 -29.27
C GLN A 10 -6.80 -46.06 -28.17
N ALA A 11 -6.97 -47.36 -27.95
CA ALA A 11 -7.76 -47.89 -26.83
C ALA A 11 -7.14 -47.55 -25.46
N ALA A 12 -5.81 -47.67 -25.32
CA ALA A 12 -5.10 -47.29 -24.11
C ALA A 12 -5.23 -45.78 -23.79
N SER A 13 -5.14 -44.93 -24.81
CA SER A 13 -5.35 -43.48 -24.67
C SER A 13 -6.77 -43.14 -24.20
N GLN A 14 -7.80 -43.81 -24.76
CA GLN A 14 -9.19 -43.61 -24.33
C GLN A 14 -9.44 -44.08 -22.89
N ALA A 15 -8.89 -45.22 -22.50
CA ALA A 15 -9.00 -45.72 -21.13
C ALA A 15 -8.35 -44.76 -20.10
N PHE A 16 -7.21 -44.17 -20.47
CA PHE A 16 -6.53 -43.18 -19.64
C PHE A 16 -7.34 -41.88 -19.50
N VAL A 17 -7.88 -41.34 -20.61
CA VAL A 17 -8.73 -40.14 -20.56
C VAL A 17 -9.98 -40.40 -19.71
N LYS A 18 -10.63 -41.55 -19.88
CA LYS A 18 -11.78 -41.94 -19.05
C LYS A 18 -11.41 -42.01 -17.57
N HIS A 19 -10.22 -42.50 -17.22
CA HIS A 19 -9.75 -42.50 -15.84
C HIS A 19 -9.54 -41.09 -15.27
N LEU A 20 -9.06 -40.15 -16.09
CA LEU A 20 -8.97 -38.73 -15.70
C LEU A 20 -10.36 -38.09 -15.51
N GLU A 21 -11.32 -38.43 -16.36
CA GLU A 21 -12.71 -37.99 -16.21
C GLU A 21 -13.35 -38.56 -14.94
N ASP A 22 -13.24 -39.88 -14.73
CA ASP A 22 -13.82 -40.60 -13.59
C ASP A 22 -13.18 -40.18 -12.25
N SER A 23 -11.91 -39.80 -12.26
CA SER A 23 -11.21 -39.26 -11.07
C SER A 23 -11.55 -37.80 -10.78
N GLY A 24 -12.29 -37.12 -11.67
CA GLY A 24 -12.62 -35.71 -11.53
C GLY A 24 -11.44 -34.77 -11.77
N PHE A 25 -10.34 -35.26 -12.35
CA PHE A 25 -9.12 -34.50 -12.62
C PHE A 25 -9.40 -33.21 -13.40
N PHE A 26 -10.22 -33.29 -14.46
CA PHE A 26 -10.55 -32.11 -15.27
C PHE A 26 -11.38 -31.06 -14.52
N ASN A 27 -12.23 -31.48 -13.58
CA ASN A 27 -12.97 -30.54 -12.73
C ASN A 27 -12.03 -29.81 -11.79
N GLN A 28 -11.07 -30.52 -11.18
CA GLN A 28 -10.06 -29.91 -10.31
C GLN A 28 -9.16 -28.92 -11.06
N ILE A 29 -8.76 -29.24 -12.29
CA ILE A 29 -8.00 -28.31 -13.13
C ILE A 29 -8.83 -27.06 -13.45
N LYS A 30 -10.09 -27.23 -13.85
CA LYS A 30 -10.98 -26.10 -14.11
C LYS A 30 -11.20 -25.22 -12.88
N ASP A 31 -11.39 -25.83 -11.71
CA ASP A 31 -11.55 -25.10 -10.46
C ASP A 31 -10.27 -24.33 -10.08
N LEU A 32 -9.10 -24.94 -10.31
CA LEU A 32 -7.81 -24.29 -10.11
C LEU A 32 -7.63 -23.10 -11.06
N GLU A 33 -7.93 -23.26 -12.34
CA GLU A 33 -7.89 -22.19 -13.33
C GLU A 33 -8.81 -21.03 -12.92
N GLY A 34 -10.06 -21.34 -12.52
CA GLY A 34 -11.00 -20.33 -12.04
C GLY A 34 -10.50 -19.58 -10.81
N ASN A 35 -9.90 -20.29 -9.86
CA ASN A 35 -9.30 -19.68 -8.67
C ASN A 35 -8.11 -18.78 -9.03
N LEU A 36 -7.24 -19.21 -9.96
CA LEU A 36 -6.11 -18.40 -10.41
C LEU A 36 -6.56 -17.13 -11.14
N THR A 37 -7.59 -17.22 -11.98
CA THR A 37 -8.18 -16.04 -12.62
C THR A 37 -8.71 -15.06 -11.57
N LYS A 38 -9.45 -15.56 -10.58
CA LYS A 38 -9.98 -14.72 -9.51
C LYS A 38 -8.86 -14.03 -8.70
N ILE A 39 -7.81 -14.76 -8.34
CA ILE A 39 -6.65 -14.19 -7.64
C ILE A 39 -6.00 -13.09 -8.49
N ALA A 40 -5.86 -13.30 -9.81
CA ALA A 40 -5.31 -12.29 -10.70
C ALA A 40 -6.16 -11.02 -10.74
N GLU A 41 -7.49 -11.14 -10.79
CA GLU A 41 -8.43 -10.01 -10.73
C GLU A 41 -8.34 -9.25 -9.40
N GLU A 42 -8.28 -9.97 -8.28
CA GLU A 42 -8.12 -9.38 -6.95
C GLU A 42 -6.79 -8.62 -6.82
N LEU A 43 -5.69 -9.19 -7.33
CA LEU A 43 -4.39 -8.53 -7.36
C LEU A 43 -4.40 -7.26 -8.22
N GLN A 44 -5.07 -7.30 -9.37
CA GLN A 44 -5.23 -6.11 -10.21
C GLN A 44 -6.02 -5.01 -9.49
N SER A 45 -7.14 -5.37 -8.86
CA SER A 45 -7.93 -4.42 -8.07
C SER A 45 -7.13 -3.84 -6.91
N PHE A 46 -6.34 -4.67 -6.22
CA PHE A 46 -5.46 -4.22 -5.14
C PHE A 46 -4.39 -3.24 -5.65
N GLY A 47 -3.80 -3.51 -6.82
CA GLY A 47 -2.87 -2.60 -7.48
C GLY A 47 -3.48 -1.23 -7.78
N HIS A 48 -4.68 -1.20 -8.36
CA HIS A 48 -5.39 0.06 -8.62
C HIS A 48 -5.72 0.83 -7.33
N ALA A 49 -6.18 0.13 -6.29
CA ALA A 49 -6.44 0.76 -4.99
C ALA A 49 -5.16 1.34 -4.37
N THR A 50 -4.03 0.62 -4.50
CA THR A 50 -2.73 1.08 -3.98
C THR A 50 -2.28 2.34 -4.70
N GLN A 51 -2.41 2.40 -6.04
CA GLN A 51 -2.08 3.58 -6.82
C GLN A 51 -2.93 4.80 -6.41
N ALA A 52 -4.26 4.63 -6.27
CA ALA A 52 -5.13 5.72 -5.82
C ALA A 52 -4.76 6.23 -4.43
N ARG A 53 -4.40 5.33 -3.51
CA ARG A 53 -3.93 5.71 -2.16
C ARG A 53 -2.59 6.44 -2.20
N MET A 54 -1.69 6.11 -3.14
CA MET A 54 -0.44 6.84 -3.34
C MET A 54 -0.70 8.26 -3.83
N GLU A 55 -1.57 8.44 -4.83
CA GLU A 55 -1.94 9.76 -5.36
C GLU A 55 -2.61 10.64 -4.27
N GLU A 56 -3.49 10.05 -3.46
CA GLU A 56 -4.08 10.74 -2.31
C GLU A 56 -3.04 11.16 -1.26
N ALA A 57 -2.05 10.30 -0.99
CA ALA A 57 -0.97 10.60 -0.06
C ALA A 57 -0.06 11.74 -0.57
N GLU A 58 0.25 11.77 -1.86
CA GLU A 58 0.99 12.86 -2.50
C GLU A 58 0.21 14.18 -2.42
N ASN A 59 -1.09 14.15 -2.71
CA ASN A 59 -1.95 15.33 -2.58
C ASN A 59 -2.04 15.84 -1.13
N LEU A 60 -2.16 14.93 -0.16
CA LEU A 60 -2.13 15.29 1.26
C LEU A 60 -0.79 15.90 1.67
N ALA A 61 0.33 15.35 1.21
CA ALA A 61 1.65 15.89 1.46
C ALA A 61 1.79 17.32 0.89
N ALA A 62 1.28 17.57 -0.32
CA ALA A 62 1.26 18.91 -0.91
C ALA A 62 0.43 19.90 -0.07
N HIS A 63 -0.73 19.48 0.45
CA HIS A 63 -1.54 20.31 1.34
C HIS A 63 -0.85 20.59 2.68
N ILE A 64 -0.19 19.59 3.28
CA ILE A 64 0.59 19.80 4.51
C ILE A 64 1.67 20.85 4.26
N LEU A 65 2.45 20.72 3.18
CA LEU A 65 3.48 21.70 2.82
C LEU A 65 2.90 23.11 2.60
N ALA A 66 1.73 23.23 1.98
CA ALA A 66 1.06 24.52 1.80
C ALA A 66 0.65 25.13 3.15
N ILE A 67 0.11 24.32 4.07
CA ILE A 67 -0.22 24.75 5.44
C ILE A 67 1.04 25.20 6.17
N GLU A 68 2.12 24.43 6.09
CA GLU A 68 3.41 24.81 6.69
C GLU A 68 3.93 26.15 6.16
N SER A 69 3.83 26.39 4.85
CA SER A 69 4.20 27.68 4.25
C SER A 69 3.34 28.83 4.77
N ILE A 70 2.03 28.64 4.91
CA ILE A 70 1.13 29.65 5.49
C ILE A 70 1.54 29.93 6.95
N VAL A 71 1.77 28.89 7.75
CA VAL A 71 2.18 29.03 9.15
C VAL A 71 3.51 29.77 9.26
N ALA A 72 4.49 29.45 8.40
CA ALA A 72 5.78 30.17 8.37
C ALA A 72 5.59 31.68 8.14
N VAL A 73 4.71 32.07 7.21
CA VAL A 73 4.40 33.49 6.94
C VAL A 73 3.71 34.14 8.14
N LEU A 74 2.78 33.44 8.80
CA LEU A 74 2.08 33.96 9.98
C LEU A 74 3.05 34.17 11.16
N LEU A 75 3.96 33.20 11.39
CA LEU A 75 4.97 33.28 12.45
C LEU A 75 5.92 34.47 12.24
N LYS A 76 6.30 34.75 10.99
CA LYS A 76 7.08 35.94 10.64
C LYS A 76 6.41 37.25 11.08
N ALA A 77 5.08 37.31 10.95
CA ALA A 77 4.30 38.50 11.28
C ALA A 77 3.98 38.63 12.78
N SER A 78 3.95 37.53 13.53
CA SER A 78 3.49 37.50 14.93
C SER A 78 4.59 37.71 15.96
N GLY A 79 5.87 37.66 15.58
CA GLY A 79 7.00 37.81 16.50
C GLY A 79 7.19 36.63 17.47
N VAL A 80 6.60 35.47 17.16
CA VAL A 80 6.72 34.24 17.93
C VAL A 80 8.15 33.70 17.83
N THR A 81 8.74 33.34 18.97
CA THR A 81 10.12 32.84 19.02
C THR A 81 10.18 31.32 18.90
N LEU A 82 11.37 30.81 18.59
CA LEU A 82 11.61 29.36 18.55
C LEU A 82 11.36 28.70 19.93
N ASP A 83 11.65 29.42 21.01
CA ASP A 83 11.48 28.90 22.37
C ASP A 83 9.99 28.82 22.75
N ASP A 84 9.17 29.78 22.31
CA ASP A 84 7.71 29.72 22.48
C ASP A 84 7.14 28.47 21.79
N VAL A 85 7.59 28.19 20.57
CA VAL A 85 7.16 27.03 19.79
C VAL A 85 7.61 25.72 20.45
N ARG A 86 8.85 25.65 20.95
CA ARG A 86 9.35 24.46 21.67
C ARG A 86 8.57 24.19 22.95
N ALA A 87 8.25 25.23 23.72
CA ALA A 87 7.45 25.11 24.94
C ALA A 87 6.05 24.54 24.62
N GLU A 88 5.41 25.05 23.57
CA GLU A 88 4.10 24.58 23.14
C GLU A 88 4.13 23.13 22.61
N VAL A 89 5.14 22.77 21.82
CA VAL A 89 5.30 21.39 21.33
C VAL A 89 5.50 20.43 22.50
N LYS A 90 6.34 20.79 23.48
CA LYS A 90 6.52 20.00 24.70
C LYS A 90 5.18 19.76 25.40
N ASP A 91 4.45 20.84 25.72
CA ASP A 91 3.18 20.77 26.46
C ASP A 91 2.13 19.91 25.74
N ARG A 92 1.97 20.12 24.43
CA ARG A 92 0.93 19.42 23.66
C ARG A 92 1.25 17.96 23.35
N THR A 93 2.52 17.61 23.24
CA THR A 93 2.90 16.30 22.71
C THR A 93 3.49 15.36 23.74
N ALA A 94 3.93 15.84 24.91
CA ALA A 94 4.56 14.98 25.91
C ALA A 94 3.66 13.82 26.36
N ALA A 95 2.37 14.08 26.58
CA ALA A 95 1.40 13.05 26.96
C ALA A 95 1.14 12.03 25.84
N ILE A 96 1.22 12.46 24.58
CA ILE A 96 0.88 11.64 23.40
C ILE A 96 2.11 10.83 22.94
N SER A 97 3.30 11.42 23.03
CA SER A 97 4.56 10.79 22.63
C SER A 97 5.17 9.91 23.72
N GLY A 98 4.78 10.09 24.98
CA GLY A 98 5.43 9.45 26.13
C GLY A 98 6.84 9.97 26.41
N VAL A 99 7.24 11.09 25.79
CA VAL A 99 8.54 11.74 25.96
C VAL A 99 8.32 13.04 26.74
N GLU A 100 9.00 13.22 27.87
CA GLU A 100 8.83 14.41 28.74
C GLU A 100 9.06 15.74 28.00
N GLU A 101 10.02 15.76 27.07
CA GLU A 101 10.32 16.93 26.25
C GLU A 101 9.39 17.10 25.04
N GLY A 102 8.39 16.24 24.87
CA GLY A 102 7.53 16.22 23.69
C GLY A 102 8.09 15.40 22.53
N SER A 103 7.30 15.26 21.47
CA SER A 103 7.63 14.49 20.28
C SER A 103 8.83 15.10 19.52
N PRO A 104 9.95 14.36 19.37
CA PRO A 104 11.12 14.85 18.64
C PRO A 104 10.84 15.19 17.17
N SER A 105 9.93 14.45 16.53
CA SER A 105 9.56 14.70 15.13
C SER A 105 8.75 15.99 14.98
N VAL A 106 7.84 16.26 15.92
CA VAL A 106 7.04 17.50 15.91
C VAL A 106 7.95 18.69 16.19
N HIS A 107 8.92 18.56 17.09
CA HIS A 107 9.96 19.58 17.29
C HIS A 107 10.70 19.87 16.00
N ALA A 108 11.23 18.86 15.31
CA ALA A 108 11.99 19.06 14.08
C ALA A 108 11.18 19.80 13.00
N ILE A 109 9.91 19.42 12.81
CA ILE A 109 9.00 20.09 11.85
C ILE A 109 8.74 21.53 12.28
N ALA A 110 8.39 21.75 13.54
CA ALA A 110 8.06 23.09 14.05
C ALA A 110 9.26 24.04 13.96
N GLU A 111 10.47 23.57 14.29
CA GLU A 111 11.69 24.35 14.15
C GLU A 111 11.99 24.70 12.69
N ASP A 112 11.79 23.77 11.76
CA ASP A 112 11.99 24.01 10.34
C ASP A 112 11.03 25.08 9.79
N ILE A 113 9.76 25.03 10.18
CA ILE A 113 8.75 26.04 9.82
C ILE A 113 9.14 27.42 10.35
N VAL A 114 9.59 27.51 11.61
CA VAL A 114 10.05 28.77 12.21
C VAL A 114 11.26 29.32 11.45
N LYS A 115 12.25 28.47 11.13
CA LYS A 115 13.44 28.87 10.34
C LYS A 115 13.05 29.39 8.96
N ARG A 116 12.12 28.72 8.27
CA ARG A 116 11.57 29.18 6.98
C ARG A 116 10.85 30.53 7.11
N GLY A 117 10.13 30.77 8.20
CA GLY A 117 9.45 32.05 8.47
C GLY A 117 10.41 33.20 8.77
N GLN A 118 11.61 32.91 9.28
CA GLN A 118 12.64 33.91 9.58
C GLN A 118 13.54 34.27 8.39
N SER A 119 13.48 33.47 7.31
CA SER A 119 14.15 33.71 6.02
C SER A 119 13.46 34.83 5.24
#